data_AF-A0A352Q6I1-F1
#
_entry.id   AF-A0A352Q6I1-F1
#
_cell.length_a   1.000
_cell.length_b   1.000
_cell.length_c   1.000
_cell.angle_alpha   90.00
_cell.angle_beta   90.00
_cell.angle_gamma   90.00
#
_symmetry.space_group_name_H-M   'P 1'
#
loop_
_entity.id
_entity.type
_entity.pdbx_description
1 polymer ?
#
loop_
_entity_poly.entity_id
_entity_poly.type
_entity_poly.pdbx_seq_one_letter_code
_entity_poly.pdbx_strand_id
1 'polypeptide(L)' 'LGWALAIAALAGIREKLKYSDMPEGLRGLGGAFMIVGLMSLGFMSFGGIDI' A
#
# COMPACT_ATOMS: atom_id res chain seq x y z
N LEU A 1 -3.21 -10.68 13.13
CA LEU A 1 -2.98 -10.98 11.69
C LEU A 1 -2.99 -9.71 10.81
N GLY A 2 -3.88 -8.75 11.02
CA GLY A 2 -3.96 -7.52 10.20
C GLY A 2 -2.67 -6.69 10.11
N TRP A 3 -1.93 -6.54 11.21
CA TRP A 3 -0.66 -5.79 11.23
C TRP A 3 0.43 -6.41 10.34
N ALA A 4 0.62 -7.74 10.41
CA ALA A 4 1.58 -8.44 9.57
C ALA A 4 1.17 -8.39 8.08
N LEU A 5 -0.13 -8.50 7.79
CA LEU A 5 -0.69 -8.33 6.44
C LEU A 5 -0.45 -6.92 5.89
N ALA A 6 -0.60 -5.88 6.72
CA ALA A 6 -0.35 -4.50 6.33
C ALA A 6 1.14 -4.28 5.97
N ILE A 7 2.06 -4.82 6.75
CA ILE A 7 3.51 -4.72 6.48
C ILE A 7 3.88 -5.50 5.22
N ALA A 8 3.38 -6.72 5.06
CA ALA A 8 3.64 -7.54 3.88
C ALA A 8 3.11 -6.88 2.60
N ALA A 9 1.90 -6.30 2.63
CA ALA A 9 1.33 -5.58 1.51
C ALA A 9 2.15 -4.31 1.19
N LEU A 10 2.56 -3.53 2.20
CA LEU A 10 3.40 -2.34 1.99
C LEU A 10 4.77 -2.72 1.37
N ALA A 11 5.40 -3.79 1.85
CA ALA A 11 6.67 -4.29 1.34
C ALA A 11 6.54 -4.78 -0.11
N GLY A 12 5.51 -5.56 -0.43
CA GLY A 12 5.26 -6.06 -1.78
C GLY A 12 5.02 -4.94 -2.79
N ILE A 13 4.28 -3.89 -2.41
CA ILE A 13 4.04 -2.75 -3.31
C ILE A 13 5.31 -1.90 -3.48
N ARG A 14 6.12 -1.70 -2.42
CA ARG A 14 7.41 -1.01 -2.55
C ARG A 14 8.39 -1.74 -3.45
N GLU A 15 8.45 -3.06 -3.36
CA GLU A 15 9.31 -3.88 -4.22
C GLU A 15 8.89 -3.75 -5.69
N LYS A 16 7.58 -3.83 -5.96
CA LYS A 16 7.03 -3.71 -7.32
C LYS A 16 7.23 -2.32 -7.93
N LEU A 17 7.15 -1.27 -7.11
CA LEU A 17 7.47 0.10 -7.53
C LEU A 17 8.96 0.33 -7.79
N LYS A 18 9.86 -0.35 -7.06
CA LYS A 18 11.30 -0.28 -7.31
C LYS A 18 11.69 -0.90 -8.66
N TYR A 19 10.92 -1.91 -9.09
CA TYR A 19 11.06 -2.56 -10.40
C TYR A 19 10.30 -1.86 -11.53
N SER A 20 9.38 -0.95 -11.22
CA SER A 20 8.63 -0.18 -12.23
C SER A 20 9.31 1.17 -12.45
N ASP A 21 9.35 1.65 -13.69
CA ASP A 21 9.88 2.99 -14.05
C ASP A 21 9.01 4.11 -13.47
N MET A 22 9.12 4.31 -12.16
CA MET A 22 8.36 5.30 -11.42
C MET A 22 8.97 6.69 -11.67
N PRO A 23 8.19 7.67 -12.17
CA PRO A 23 8.70 8.99 -12.52
C PRO A 23 9.33 9.68 -11.30
N GLU A 24 10.45 10.40 -11.50
CA GLU A 24 11.32 10.89 -10.42
C GLU A 24 10.59 11.67 -9.32
N GLY A 25 9.57 12.47 -9.66
CA GLY A 25 8.77 13.23 -8.69
C GLY A 25 7.87 12.38 -7.78
N LEU A 26 7.64 11.11 -8.13
CA LEU A 26 6.81 10.18 -7.36
C LEU A 26 7.65 9.15 -6.58
N ARG A 27 8.96 9.02 -6.89
CA ARG A 27 9.89 8.10 -6.20
C ARG A 27 10.07 8.55 -4.74
N GLY A 28 9.51 7.77 -3.81
CA GLY A 28 9.64 8.00 -2.38
C GLY A 28 8.31 8.34 -1.72
N LEU A 29 8.20 9.56 -1.19
CA LEU A 29 7.08 9.96 -0.32
C LEU A 29 5.73 10.04 -1.05
N GLY A 30 5.68 10.67 -2.22
CA GLY A 30 4.41 10.85 -2.96
C GLY A 30 3.75 9.53 -3.35
N GLY A 31 4.50 8.58 -3.90
CA GLY A 31 3.96 7.26 -4.24
C GLY A 31 3.60 6.41 -3.03
N ALA A 32 4.38 6.50 -1.93
CA ALA A 32 4.04 5.80 -0.69
C ALA A 32 2.69 6.27 -0.13
N PHE A 33 2.40 7.58 -0.16
CA PHE A 33 1.11 8.12 0.28
C PHE A 33 -0.06 7.64 -0.59
N MET A 34 0.09 7.59 -1.92
CA MET A 34 -0.97 7.08 -2.79
C MET A 34 -1.27 5.60 -2.52
N ILE A 35 -0.23 4.79 -2.32
CA ILE A 35 -0.38 3.37 -2.02
C ILE A 35 -1.05 3.15 -0.67
N VAL A 36 -0.58 3.86 0.36
CA VAL A 36 -1.16 3.75 1.71
C VAL A 36 -2.61 4.23 1.72
N GLY A 37 -2.94 5.28 0.95
CA GLY A 37 -4.32 5.73 0.76
C GLY A 37 -5.21 4.67 0.10
N LEU A 38 -4.74 4.05 -1.00
CA LEU A 38 -5.45 2.96 -1.66
C LEU A 38 -5.59 1.71 -0.77
N MET A 39 -4.54 1.37 -0.01
CA MET A 39 -4.60 0.29 0.97
C MET A 39 -5.63 0.59 2.06
N SER A 40 -5.69 1.83 2.56
CA SER A 40 -6.67 2.23 3.58
C SER A 40 -8.11 2.01 3.09
N LEU A 41 -8.41 2.33 1.83
CA LEU A 41 -9.71 2.05 1.23
C LEU A 41 -10.00 0.54 1.16
N GLY A 42 -9.01 -0.27 0.78
CA GLY A 42 -9.15 -1.73 0.78
C GLY A 42 -9.35 -2.33 2.16
N PHE A 43 -8.67 -1.79 3.18
CA PHE A 43 -8.84 -2.20 4.58
C PHE A 43 -10.20 -1.76 5.14
N MET A 44 -10.74 -0.60 4.75
CA MET A 44 -12.10 -0.18 5.12
C MET A 44 -13.16 -1.15 4.59
N SER A 45 -12.97 -1.73 3.40
CA SER A 45 -13.88 -2.75 2.85
C SER A 45 -13.96 -4.02 3.71
N PHE A 46 -12.92 -4.32 4.50
CA PHE A 46 -12.95 -5.43 5.47
C PHE A 46 -13.49 -5.02 6.85
N GLY A 47 -13.64 -3.71 7.12
CA GLY A 47 -14.16 -3.19 8.39
C GLY A 47 -15.69 -3.25 8.53
N GLY A 48 -16.42 -3.46 7.43
CA GLY A 48 -17.87 -3.72 7.44
C GLY A 48 -18.25 -5.20 7.47
N ILE A 49 -17.26 -6.10 7.49
CA ILE A 49 -17.47 -7.53 7.69
C ILE A 49 -17.48 -7.76 9.20
N ASP A 50 -18.65 -7.57 9.82
CA ASP A 50 -18.92 -8.14 11.14
C ASP A 50 -19.13 -9.64 10.97
N ILE A 51 -18.27 -10.44 11.60
CA ILE A 51 -18.37 -11.90 11.73
C ILE A 51 -18.98 -12.25 13.08
#